data_AF-A0A388NQP4-F1
#
_entry.id   AF-A0A388NQP4-F1
#
_cell.length_a   1.000
_cell.length_b   1.000
_cell.length_c   1.000
_cell.angle_alpha   90.00
_cell.angle_beta   90.00
_cell.angle_gamma   90.00
#
_symmetry.space_group_name_H-M   'P 1'
#
loop_
_entity.id
_entity.type
_entity.pdbx_description
1 polymer ?
#
loop_
_entity_poly.entity_id
_entity_poly.type
_entity_poly.pdbx_seq_one_letter_code
_entity_poly.pdbx_strand_id
1 'polypeptide(L)'
;MARLLFTAKDFGSLADPLDPSTTKKLEDLIGMPVQYMQQSHSNNVSVVSKIGLPQADTDSLISPSKEFALAVRVADCMPYFCIQKM
;
A
#
# COMPACT_ATOMS: atom_id res chain seq x y z
N MET A 1 -1.62 13.44 -2.57
CA MET A 1 -2.92 13.17 -3.22
C MET A 1 -3.24 11.71 -2.97
N ALA A 2 -4.44 11.39 -2.51
CA ALA A 2 -4.85 10.00 -2.27
C ALA A 2 -5.51 9.48 -3.53
N ARG A 3 -5.20 8.24 -3.93
CA ARG A 3 -5.79 7.58 -5.10
C ARG A 3 -6.34 6.23 -4.64
N LEU A 4 -7.59 5.96 -4.96
CA LEU A 4 -8.18 4.62 -4.88
C LEU A 4 -8.18 4.04 -6.29
N LEU A 5 -7.51 2.91 -6.48
CA LEU A 5 -7.38 2.24 -7.77
C LEU A 5 -8.15 0.93 -7.75
N PHE A 6 -8.98 0.73 -8.77
CA PHE A 6 -9.59 -0.57 -9.07
C PHE A 6 -8.82 -1.18 -10.24
N THR A 7 -8.23 -2.34 -10.02
CA THR A 7 -7.50 -3.05 -11.07
C THR A 7 -8.45 -4.01 -11.80
N ALA A 8 -8.30 -4.09 -13.12
CA ALA A 8 -9.02 -5.08 -13.92
C ALA A 8 -8.55 -6.50 -13.56
N LYS A 9 -9.37 -7.51 -13.85
CA LYS A 9 -9.05 -8.93 -13.59
C LYS A 9 -7.69 -9.35 -14.15
N ASP A 10 -7.30 -8.80 -15.30
CA ASP A 10 -6.06 -9.14 -16.00
C ASP A 10 -4.80 -8.48 -15.39
N PHE A 11 -4.97 -7.57 -14.42
CA PHE A 11 -3.84 -6.92 -13.75
C PHE A 11 -3.02 -7.91 -12.90
N GLY A 12 -3.69 -8.93 -12.36
CA GLY A 12 -3.12 -9.89 -11.42
C GLY A 12 -3.60 -9.64 -9.98
N SER A 13 -3.05 -10.42 -9.05
CA SER A 13 -3.39 -10.35 -7.62
C SER A 13 -2.31 -9.61 -6.84
N LEU A 14 -2.74 -8.73 -5.93
CA LEU A 14 -1.87 -8.08 -4.94
C LEU A 14 -2.04 -8.72 -3.54
N ALA A 15 -2.75 -9.85 -3.44
CA ALA A 15 -2.89 -10.60 -2.18
C ALA A 15 -1.54 -11.16 -1.71
N ASP A 16 -1.49 -11.60 -0.45
CA ASP A 16 -0.31 -12.29 0.05
C ASP A 16 -0.20 -13.73 -0.52
N PRO A 17 1.00 -14.19 -0.90
CA PRO A 17 2.27 -13.44 -0.92
C PRO A 17 2.34 -12.44 -2.08
N LEU A 18 2.98 -11.29 -1.84
CA LEU A 18 3.19 -10.25 -2.87
C LEU A 18 4.04 -10.79 -4.02
N ASP A 19 3.44 -10.85 -5.20
CA ASP A 19 4.13 -11.21 -6.44
C ASP A 19 4.96 -10.01 -6.98
N PRO A 20 6.29 -10.13 -7.12
CA PRO A 20 7.15 -9.03 -7.57
C PRO A 20 6.79 -8.47 -8.95
N SER A 21 6.23 -9.30 -9.84
CA SER A 21 5.85 -8.86 -11.19
C SER A 21 4.62 -7.94 -11.15
N THR A 22 3.66 -8.26 -10.29
CA THR A 22 2.42 -7.50 -10.13
C THR A 22 2.65 -6.22 -9.33
N THR A 23 3.50 -6.25 -8.29
CA THR A 23 3.89 -5.03 -7.57
C THR A 23 4.63 -4.06 -8.48
N LYS A 24 5.54 -4.55 -9.32
CA LYS A 24 6.25 -3.71 -10.31
C LYS A 24 5.29 -3.06 -11.32
N LYS A 25 4.31 -3.80 -11.83
CA LYS A 25 3.26 -3.23 -12.71
C LYS A 25 2.50 -2.09 -12.01
N LEU A 26 2.22 -2.21 -10.71
CA LEU A 26 1.57 -1.14 -9.95
C LEU A 26 2.48 0.07 -9.80
N GLU A 27 3.74 -0.13 -9.44
CA GLU A 27 4.75 0.92 -9.31
C GLU A 27 4.93 1.68 -10.63
N ASP A 28 5.01 0.95 -11.75
CA ASP A 28 5.08 1.52 -13.10
C ASP A 28 3.81 2.34 -13.43
N LEU A 29 2.62 1.85 -13.05
CA LEU A 29 1.35 2.55 -13.28
C LEU A 29 1.24 3.85 -12.48
N ILE A 30 1.69 3.86 -11.22
CA ILE A 30 1.61 5.04 -10.36
C ILE A 30 2.81 5.98 -10.49
N GLY A 31 3.92 5.50 -11.06
CA GLY A 31 5.16 6.23 -11.28
C GLY A 31 6.04 6.41 -10.03
N MET A 32 5.88 5.57 -9.01
CA MET A 32 6.67 5.62 -7.77
C MET A 32 6.70 4.27 -7.05
N PRO A 33 7.72 4.01 -6.22
CA PRO A 33 7.76 2.82 -5.35
C PRO A 33 6.57 2.75 -4.39
N VAL A 34 6.17 1.54 -3.99
CA VAL A 34 5.04 1.31 -3.09
C VAL A 34 5.48 0.59 -1.82
N GLN A 35 5.19 1.18 -0.66
CA GLN A 35 5.35 0.52 0.63
C GLN A 35 4.09 -0.28 0.98
N TYR A 36 4.29 -1.56 1.32
CA TYR A 36 3.25 -2.50 1.71
C TYR A 36 3.30 -2.85 3.20
N MET A 37 2.27 -3.54 3.66
CA MET A 37 2.13 -4.10 5.01
C MET A 37 1.44 -5.46 4.96
N GLN A 38 1.72 -6.30 5.95
CA GLN A 38 1.01 -7.54 6.20
C GLN A 38 -0.16 -7.25 7.14
N GLN A 39 -1.36 -7.24 6.57
CA GLN A 39 -2.60 -6.92 7.27
C GLN A 39 -3.08 -8.14 8.05
N SER A 40 -3.39 -7.95 9.32
CA SER A 40 -3.88 -8.99 10.23
C SER A 40 -5.31 -8.71 10.73
N HIS A 41 -5.96 -7.66 10.22
CA HIS A 41 -7.22 -7.10 10.74
C HIS A 41 -7.09 -6.58 12.17
N SER A 42 -5.90 -6.09 12.53
CA SER A 42 -5.62 -5.40 13.78
C SER A 42 -5.95 -3.91 13.69
N ASN A 43 -5.63 -3.17 14.75
CA ASN A 43 -5.59 -1.71 14.77
C ASN A 43 -4.15 -1.16 14.81
N ASN A 44 -3.15 -1.99 14.47
CA ASN A 44 -1.76 -1.59 14.53
C ASN A 44 -1.42 -0.60 13.41
N VAL A 45 -0.68 0.44 13.80
CA VAL A 45 -0.24 1.52 12.91
C VAL A 45 1.29 1.58 12.91
N SER A 46 1.88 1.61 11.72
CA SER A 46 3.33 1.72 11.56
C SER A 46 3.73 3.01 10.83
N VAL A 47 4.70 3.72 11.40
CA VAL A 47 5.32 4.90 10.77
C VAL A 47 6.53 4.45 9.97
N VAL A 48 6.54 4.74 8.67
CA VAL A 48 7.60 4.36 7.74
C VAL A 48 8.24 5.61 7.14
N SER A 49 9.56 5.74 7.27
CA SER A 49 10.32 6.86 6.72
C SER A 49 11.03 6.53 5.40
N LYS A 50 11.17 5.24 5.07
CA LYS A 50 11.85 4.73 3.88
C LYS A 50 11.16 3.48 3.34
N ILE A 51 11.32 3.22 2.05
CA ILE A 51 10.89 1.99 1.39
C ILE A 51 11.64 0.78 1.98
N GLY A 52 10.98 -0.36 2.06
CA GLY A 52 11.58 -1.60 2.54
C GLY A 52 10.66 -2.80 2.42
N LEU A 53 10.93 -3.82 3.23
CA LEU A 53 10.05 -4.99 3.32
C LEU A 53 8.66 -4.59 3.83
N PRO A 54 7.61 -5.38 3.53
CA PRO A 54 6.30 -5.17 4.10
C PRO A 54 6.36 -5.12 5.63
N GLN A 55 5.69 -4.14 6.24
CA GLN A 55 5.59 -4.05 7.71
C GLN A 55 4.73 -5.20 8.23
N ALA A 56 5.27 -6.00 9.16
CA ALA A 56 4.53 -7.12 9.75
C ALA A 56 3.40 -6.63 10.67
N ASP A 57 2.34 -7.42 10.79
CA ASP A 57 1.21 -7.20 11.73
C ASP A 57 0.74 -5.73 11.79
N THR A 58 0.43 -5.16 10.63
CA THR A 58 0.13 -3.74 10.46
C THR A 58 -1.05 -3.57 9.51
N ASP A 59 -2.02 -2.74 9.92
CA ASP A 59 -3.23 -2.44 9.14
C ASP A 59 -3.34 -0.95 8.77
N SER A 60 -2.37 -0.13 9.18
CA SER A 60 -2.27 1.27 8.77
C SER A 60 -0.82 1.73 8.66
N LEU A 61 -0.51 2.44 7.58
CA LEU A 61 0.80 3.06 7.36
C LEU A 61 0.68 4.58 7.43
N ILE A 62 1.68 5.20 8.05
CA ILE A 62 1.87 6.65 8.08
C ILE A 62 3.29 6.95 7.58
N SER A 63 3.43 7.97 6.74
CA SER A 63 4.74 8.43 6.31
C SER A 63 4.79 9.95 6.15
N PRO A 64 5.90 10.60 6.57
CA PRO A 64 6.19 11.97 6.18
C PRO A 64 6.84 12.07 4.79
N SER A 65 7.27 10.94 4.20
CA SER A 65 7.98 10.93 2.91
C SER A 65 7.03 11.12 1.74
N LYS A 66 7.52 11.81 0.70
CA LYS A 66 6.84 11.96 -0.59
C LYS A 66 7.49 11.12 -1.71
N GLU A 67 8.48 10.31 -1.36
CA GLU A 67 9.29 9.53 -2.33
C GLU A 67 8.65 8.20 -2.72
N PHE A 68 7.67 7.72 -1.94
CA PHE A 68 6.96 6.46 -2.18
C PHE A 68 5.48 6.59 -1.80
N ALA A 69 4.66 5.72 -2.38
CA ALA A 69 3.25 5.59 -2.03
C ALA A 69 3.05 4.60 -0.87
N LEU A 70 1.98 4.81 -0.11
CA LEU A 70 1.49 3.85 0.89
C LEU A 70 0.32 3.06 0.28
N ALA A 71 0.36 1.74 0.41
CA ALA A 71 -0.72 0.88 -0.05
C ALA A 71 -1.43 0.19 1.12
N VAL A 72 -2.76 0.19 1.04
CA VAL A 72 -3.65 -0.70 1.80
C VAL A 72 -4.36 -1.61 0.81
N ARG A 73 -4.39 -2.91 1.09
CA ARG A 73 -5.02 -3.91 0.22
C ARG A 73 -6.34 -4.31 0.86
N VAL A 74 -7.41 -4.28 0.08
CA VAL A 74 -8.75 -4.57 0.59
C VAL A 74 -9.48 -5.53 -0.35
N ALA A 75 -10.20 -6.47 0.26
CA ALA A 75 -11.28 -7.23 -0.36
C ALA A 75 -12.44 -7.10 0.64
N ASP A 76 -13.43 -6.27 0.31
CA ASP A 76 -14.58 -5.89 1.13
C ASP A 76 -14.32 -4.93 2.32
N CYS A 77 -13.15 -4.94 2.95
CA CYS A 77 -12.82 -3.96 3.99
C CYS A 77 -12.80 -2.52 3.45
N MET A 78 -13.25 -1.55 4.26
CA MET A 78 -13.29 -0.13 3.87
C MET A 78 -11.87 0.48 3.93
N PRO A 79 -11.30 0.94 2.80
CA PRO A 79 -10.02 1.64 2.83
C PRO A 79 -10.21 3.07 3.35
N TYR A 80 -9.25 3.55 4.14
CA TYR A 80 -9.23 4.91 4.65
C TYR A 80 -7.93 5.62 4.24
N PHE A 81 -8.06 6.85 3.72
CA PHE A 81 -6.93 7.67 3.32
C PHE A 81 -6.98 9.01 4.04
N CYS A 82 -5.90 9.37 4.71
CA CYS A 82 -5.74 10.67 5.35
C CYS A 82 -4.53 11.40 4.79
N ILE A 83 -4.71 12.69 4.46
CA ILE A 83 -3.62 13.57 4.03
C ILE A 83 -3.70 14.84 4.86
N GLN A 84 -2.67 15.07 5.66
CA GLN A 84 -2.50 16.35 6.33
C GLN A 84 -1.70 17.26 5.40
N LYS A 85 -2.35 18.32 4.89
CA LYS A 85 -1.65 19.43 4.24
C LYS A 85 -1.15 20.38 5.33
N MET A 86 0.15 20.63 5.34
CA MET A 86 0.72 21.79 6.04
C MET A 86 0.49 23.04 5.21
#